data_AF-A0A238VNC6-F1
#
_entry.id   AF-A0A238VNC6-F1
#
_cell.length_a   1.000
_cell.length_b   1.000
_cell.length_c   1.000
_cell.angle_alpha   90.00
_cell.angle_beta   90.00
_cell.angle_gamma   90.00
#
_symmetry.space_group_name_H-M   'P 1'
#
loop_
_entity.id
_entity.type
_entity.pdbx_description
1 polymer ?
#
loop_
_entity_poly.entity_id
_entity_poly.type
_entity_poly.pdbx_seq_one_letter_code
_entity_poly.pdbx_strand_id
1 'polypeptide(L)'
;MPYRVTFVCTGNICRSPMAEWVLRHHAEKEGLDVEVDSSGTGGWHVGDAADERTAAALERAGYRSAHIARQFDAGWFDRYDMIIALDASHRQALRSMAPNRQARGNIRLLREFDPDADGDLDVPDPYYGGRADFDLVLEQVEAAMPALLKEIRSALEDA
;
A
#
# COMPACT_ATOMS: atom_id res chain seq x y z
N MET A 1 1.37 -21.12 2.72
CA MET A 1 0.41 -20.18 2.10
C MET A 1 1.16 -18.88 1.96
N PRO A 2 1.00 -18.13 0.86
CA PRO A 2 1.73 -16.89 0.67
C PRO A 2 1.36 -15.90 1.78
N TYR A 3 2.31 -15.07 2.19
CA TYR A 3 2.06 -13.95 3.10
C TYR A 3 1.30 -12.85 2.36
N ARG A 4 0.20 -12.37 2.91
CA ARG A 4 -0.74 -11.50 2.20
C ARG A 4 -0.70 -10.07 2.73
N VAL A 5 -0.35 -9.14 1.84
CA VAL A 5 -0.29 -7.71 2.13
C VAL A 5 -1.27 -6.94 1.25
N THR A 6 -2.00 -5.99 1.82
CA THR A 6 -2.81 -5.05 1.04
C THR A 6 -2.51 -3.60 1.38
N PHE A 7 -2.47 -2.74 0.35
CA PHE A 7 -2.32 -1.30 0.51
C PHE A 7 -3.66 -0.57 0.36
N VAL A 8 -3.94 0.41 1.22
CA VAL A 8 -5.23 1.09 1.27
C VAL A 8 -5.06 2.61 1.29
N CYS A 9 -5.61 3.27 0.26
CA CYS A 9 -5.76 4.73 0.24
C CYS A 9 -7.23 5.14 0.07
N THR A 10 -7.54 6.39 -0.32
CA THR A 10 -8.92 6.85 -0.49
C THR A 10 -9.59 6.22 -1.72
N GLY A 11 -9.05 6.49 -2.91
CA GLY A 11 -9.69 6.15 -4.18
C GLY A 11 -9.10 4.96 -4.90
N ASN A 12 -8.01 4.37 -4.39
CA ASN A 12 -7.27 3.26 -5.02
C ASN A 12 -6.77 3.53 -6.45
N ILE A 13 -6.52 4.79 -6.82
CA ILE A 13 -5.99 5.14 -8.14
C ILE A 13 -4.60 5.79 -8.09
N CYS A 14 -4.19 6.37 -6.95
CA CYS A 14 -2.90 7.08 -6.83
C CYS A 14 -1.87 6.33 -5.98
N ARG A 15 -2.02 6.41 -4.64
CA ARG A 15 -1.01 6.00 -3.65
C ARG A 15 -0.93 4.48 -3.45
N SER A 16 -2.05 3.82 -3.16
CA SER A 16 -2.05 2.36 -2.92
C SER A 16 -1.67 1.49 -4.12
N PRO A 17 -2.07 1.78 -5.38
CA PRO A 17 -1.57 1.01 -6.53
C PRO A 17 -0.08 1.21 -6.78
N MET A 18 0.47 2.39 -6.43
CA MET A 18 1.91 2.62 -6.48
C MET A 18 2.65 1.73 -5.48
N ALA A 19 2.21 1.72 -4.22
CA ALA A 19 2.79 0.89 -3.18
C ALA A 19 2.68 -0.62 -3.47
N GLU A 20 1.56 -1.07 -4.03
CA GLU A 20 1.37 -2.46 -4.48
C GLU A 20 2.47 -2.89 -5.47
N TRP A 21 2.68 -2.10 -6.52
CA TRP A 21 3.62 -2.49 -7.58
C TRP A 21 5.07 -2.42 -7.14
N VAL A 22 5.43 -1.47 -6.29
CA VAL A 22 6.78 -1.38 -5.71
C VAL A 22 7.05 -2.60 -4.81
N LEU A 23 6.15 -2.93 -3.87
CA LEU A 23 6.35 -4.09 -3.01
C LEU A 23 6.39 -5.39 -3.81
N ARG A 24 5.46 -5.56 -4.77
CA ARG A 24 5.43 -6.75 -5.64
C ARG A 24 6.74 -6.92 -6.40
N HIS A 25 7.28 -5.84 -6.98
CA HIS A 25 8.57 -5.89 -7.68
C HIS A 25 9.69 -6.39 -6.77
N HIS A 26 9.79 -5.86 -5.55
CA HIS A 26 10.84 -6.27 -4.63
C HIS A 26 10.66 -7.70 -4.13
N ALA A 27 9.43 -8.11 -3.80
CA ALA A 27 9.13 -9.48 -3.40
C ALA A 27 9.48 -10.49 -4.51
N GLU A 28 9.12 -10.21 -5.76
CA GLU A 28 9.48 -11.03 -6.93
C GLU A 28 11.00 -11.11 -7.11
N LYS A 29 11.70 -9.97 -7.00
CA LYS A 29 13.16 -9.88 -7.14
C LYS A 29 13.91 -10.67 -6.06
N GLU A 30 13.37 -10.72 -4.84
CA GLU A 30 13.93 -11.47 -3.71
C GLU A 30 13.42 -12.93 -3.64
N GLY A 31 12.45 -13.32 -4.46
CA GLY A 31 11.87 -14.66 -4.46
C GLY A 31 11.02 -14.96 -3.21
N LEU A 32 10.40 -13.94 -2.62
CA LEU A 32 9.54 -14.10 -1.44
C LEU A 32 8.14 -14.59 -1.83
N ASP A 33 7.57 -15.52 -1.04
CA ASP A 33 6.20 -16.03 -1.23
C ASP A 33 5.17 -15.03 -0.66
N VAL A 34 4.98 -13.92 -1.37
CA VAL A 34 4.13 -12.80 -0.95
C VAL A 34 3.09 -12.49 -2.02
N GLU A 35 1.83 -12.48 -1.62
CA GLU A 35 0.72 -11.96 -2.43
C GLU A 35 0.44 -10.51 -2.00
N VAL A 36 0.50 -9.59 -2.97
CA VAL A 36 0.28 -8.16 -2.74
C VAL A 36 -0.88 -7.68 -3.58
N ASP A 37 -1.77 -6.88 -3.00
CA ASP A 37 -2.81 -6.16 -3.74
C ASP A 37 -3.09 -4.78 -3.11
N SER A 38 -4.04 -4.04 -3.69
CA SER A 38 -4.47 -2.75 -3.14
C SER A 38 -5.97 -2.53 -3.21
N SER A 39 -6.45 -1.56 -2.45
CA SER A 39 -7.85 -1.13 -2.41
C SER A 39 -7.98 0.32 -1.91
N GLY A 40 -9.23 0.79 -1.87
CA GLY A 40 -9.61 2.13 -1.44
C GLY A 40 -10.60 2.09 -0.28
N THR A 41 -10.57 3.04 0.64
CA THR A 41 -11.62 3.20 1.66
C THR A 41 -12.95 3.63 1.03
N GLY A 42 -12.89 4.36 -0.09
CA GLY A 42 -14.03 4.76 -0.89
C GLY A 42 -14.21 3.94 -2.17
N GLY A 43 -15.40 4.05 -2.75
CA GLY A 43 -15.80 3.30 -3.95
C GLY A 43 -15.97 4.15 -5.22
N TRP A 44 -15.49 5.41 -5.23
CA TRP A 44 -15.74 6.34 -6.36
C TRP A 44 -15.10 5.92 -7.69
N HIS A 45 -14.00 5.16 -7.63
CA HIS A 45 -13.21 4.75 -8.79
C HIS A 45 -13.23 3.23 -9.01
N VAL A 46 -14.18 2.49 -8.44
CA VAL A 46 -14.22 1.03 -8.64
C VAL A 46 -14.34 0.69 -10.11
N GLY A 47 -13.40 -0.11 -10.63
CA GLY A 47 -13.31 -0.49 -12.03
C GLY A 47 -12.39 0.38 -12.88
N ASP A 48 -11.96 1.54 -12.38
CA ASP A 48 -11.03 2.43 -13.09
C ASP A 48 -9.60 1.87 -13.06
N ALA A 49 -8.79 2.26 -14.04
CA ALA A 49 -7.34 2.04 -13.98
C ALA A 49 -6.70 2.95 -12.92
N ALA A 50 -5.41 2.72 -12.62
CA ALA A 50 -4.63 3.70 -11.86
C ALA A 50 -4.61 5.06 -12.59
N ASP A 51 -4.44 6.14 -11.82
CA ASP A 51 -4.22 7.47 -12.37
C ASP A 51 -3.03 7.43 -13.33
N GLU A 52 -3.17 8.06 -14.50
CA GLU A 52 -2.15 8.05 -15.55
C GLU A 52 -0.79 8.57 -15.04
N ARG A 53 -0.79 9.48 -14.06
CA ARG A 53 0.42 10.04 -13.46
C ARG A 53 1.09 9.04 -12.51
N THR A 54 0.30 8.20 -11.82
CA THR A 54 0.82 7.06 -11.05
C THR A 54 1.44 6.03 -11.98
N ALA A 55 0.73 5.64 -13.05
CA ALA A 55 1.26 4.70 -14.04
C ALA A 55 2.57 5.21 -14.65
N ALA A 56 2.60 6.48 -15.05
CA ALA A 56 3.79 7.10 -15.61
C ALA A 56 4.95 7.19 -14.61
N ALA A 57 4.69 7.42 -13.32
CA ALA A 57 5.74 7.43 -12.29
C ALA A 57 6.34 6.02 -12.10
N LEU A 58 5.50 5.00 -11.98
CA LEU A 58 5.92 3.60 -11.89
C LEU A 58 6.77 3.18 -13.10
N GLU A 59 6.29 3.46 -14.31
CA GLU A 59 6.98 3.08 -15.55
C GLU A 59 8.33 3.78 -15.71
N ARG A 60 8.42 5.07 -15.35
CA ARG A 60 9.70 5.81 -15.35
C ARG A 60 10.74 5.19 -14.43
N ALA A 61 10.30 4.61 -13.31
CA ALA A 61 11.17 3.94 -12.35
C ALA A 61 11.39 2.45 -12.66
N GLY A 62 10.80 1.92 -13.74
CA GLY A 62 10.98 0.54 -14.18
C GLY A 62 10.02 -0.47 -13.55
N TYR A 63 8.95 -0.01 -12.91
CA TYR A 63 7.88 -0.84 -12.38
C TYR A 63 6.77 -1.07 -13.41
N ARG A 64 5.97 -2.12 -13.18
CA ARG A 64 4.70 -2.32 -13.88
C ARG A 64 3.62 -1.43 -13.26
N SER A 65 2.54 -1.21 -14.01
CA SER A 65 1.50 -0.22 -13.65
C SER A 65 0.06 -0.72 -13.81
N ALA A 66 -0.14 -1.95 -14.31
CA ALA A 66 -1.48 -2.49 -14.57
C ALA A 66 -2.30 -2.58 -13.27
N HIS A 67 -3.50 -1.99 -13.25
CA HIS A 67 -4.29 -1.89 -12.03
C HIS A 67 -5.77 -1.77 -12.36
N ILE A 68 -6.63 -2.26 -11.46
CA ILE A 68 -8.07 -2.01 -11.46
C ILE A 68 -8.49 -1.67 -10.03
N ALA A 69 -9.01 -0.47 -9.85
CA ALA A 69 -9.38 0.05 -8.55
C ALA A 69 -10.60 -0.68 -7.97
N ARG A 70 -10.57 -0.86 -6.65
CA ARG A 70 -11.64 -1.52 -5.88
C ARG A 70 -11.73 -0.95 -4.47
N GLN A 71 -12.91 -1.08 -3.86
CA GLN A 71 -13.13 -0.69 -2.48
C GLN A 71 -12.74 -1.82 -1.52
N PHE A 72 -12.15 -1.47 -0.38
CA PHE A 72 -11.87 -2.40 0.71
C PHE A 72 -13.19 -2.90 1.30
N ASP A 73 -13.34 -4.21 1.40
CA ASP A 73 -14.52 -4.84 1.98
C ASP A 73 -14.23 -5.29 3.43
N ALA A 74 -15.18 -5.04 4.34
CA ALA A 74 -15.04 -5.42 5.75
C ALA A 74 -14.91 -6.94 5.97
N GLY A 75 -15.33 -7.78 5.01
CA GLY A 75 -15.14 -9.22 5.02
C GLY A 75 -13.75 -9.68 4.56
N TRP A 76 -12.79 -8.77 4.38
CA TRP A 76 -11.43 -9.11 3.93
C TRP A 76 -10.38 -9.09 5.04
N PHE A 77 -10.72 -8.67 6.27
CA PHE A 77 -9.73 -8.55 7.34
C PHE A 77 -9.00 -9.85 7.68
N ASP A 78 -9.63 -11.01 7.48
CA ASP A 78 -9.07 -12.34 7.70
C ASP A 78 -8.24 -12.86 6.51
N ARG A 79 -8.23 -12.14 5.39
CA ARG A 79 -7.47 -12.51 4.18
C ARG A 79 -6.03 -12.02 4.22
N TYR A 80 -5.73 -11.03 5.05
CA TYR A 80 -4.46 -10.32 5.04
C TYR A 80 -3.72 -10.48 6.36
N ASP A 81 -2.45 -10.84 6.26
CA ASP A 81 -1.53 -10.84 7.38
C ASP A 81 -1.15 -9.40 7.77
N MET A 82 -1.08 -8.50 6.78
CA MET A 82 -0.78 -7.09 6.97
C MET A 82 -1.63 -6.18 6.08
N ILE A 83 -2.18 -5.12 6.68
CA ILE A 83 -2.97 -4.08 5.99
C ILE A 83 -2.25 -2.75 6.16
N ILE A 84 -1.77 -2.18 5.06
CA ILE A 84 -1.00 -0.94 5.05
C ILE A 84 -1.87 0.24 4.61
N ALA A 85 -2.13 1.14 5.54
CA ALA A 85 -2.76 2.43 5.29
C ALA A 85 -1.73 3.47 4.80
N LEU A 86 -2.12 4.28 3.81
CA LEU A 86 -1.24 5.32 3.26
C LEU A 86 -1.27 6.64 4.05
N ASP A 87 -2.24 6.82 4.95
CA ASP A 87 -2.30 7.98 5.85
C ASP A 87 -3.16 7.65 7.08
N ALA A 88 -3.12 8.52 8.08
CA ALA A 88 -3.83 8.36 9.35
C ALA A 88 -5.35 8.24 9.17
N SER A 89 -5.92 8.92 8.16
CA SER A 89 -7.36 8.86 7.88
C SER A 89 -7.78 7.50 7.35
N HIS A 90 -6.97 6.89 6.47
CA HIS A 90 -7.20 5.52 5.99
C HIS A 90 -7.10 4.52 7.14
N ARG A 91 -6.08 4.66 8.00
CA ARG A 91 -5.93 3.81 9.19
C ARG A 91 -7.15 3.92 10.10
N GLN A 92 -7.64 5.14 10.33
CA GLN A 92 -8.83 5.35 11.15
C GLN A 92 -10.09 4.72 10.54
N ALA A 93 -10.29 4.86 9.23
CA ALA A 93 -11.40 4.23 8.52
C ALA A 93 -11.34 2.69 8.64
N LEU A 94 -10.19 2.09 8.36
CA LEU A 94 -9.97 0.64 8.49
C LEU A 94 -10.20 0.15 9.92
N ARG A 95 -9.66 0.84 10.93
CA ARG A 95 -9.86 0.46 12.34
C ARG A 95 -11.31 0.54 12.80
N SER A 96 -12.09 1.44 12.19
CA SER A 96 -13.52 1.58 12.45
C SER A 96 -14.33 0.43 11.84
N MET A 97 -13.88 -0.12 10.71
CA MET A 97 -14.49 -1.29 10.06
C MET A 97 -14.02 -2.63 10.66
N ALA A 98 -12.85 -2.66 11.29
CA ALA A 98 -12.24 -3.89 11.80
C ALA A 98 -13.13 -4.60 12.84
N PRO A 99 -13.42 -5.91 12.66
CA PRO A 99 -14.40 -6.64 13.46
C PRO A 99 -13.93 -6.97 14.87
N ASN A 100 -12.61 -6.99 15.11
CA ASN A 100 -12.04 -7.40 16.40
C ASN A 100 -10.64 -6.77 16.62
N ARG A 101 -10.07 -7.01 17.80
CA ARG A 101 -8.76 -6.45 18.19
C ARG A 101 -7.61 -6.99 17.33
N GLN A 102 -7.68 -8.24 16.89
CA GLN A 102 -6.65 -8.85 16.05
C GLN A 102 -6.58 -8.15 14.69
N ALA A 103 -7.72 -8.00 14.00
CA ALA A 103 -7.81 -7.25 12.74
C ALA A 103 -7.30 -5.80 12.89
N ARG A 104 -7.58 -5.15 14.03
CA ARG A 104 -7.03 -3.80 14.33
C ARG A 104 -5.51 -3.78 14.52
N GLY A 105 -4.91 -4.89 14.94
CA GLY A 105 -3.48 -5.04 15.13
C GLY A 105 -2.71 -5.19 13.81
N ASN A 106 -3.36 -5.75 12.79
CA ASN A 106 -2.76 -5.95 11.47
C ASN A 106 -2.72 -4.67 10.61
N ILE A 107 -3.35 -3.56 11.06
CA ILE A 107 -3.37 -2.29 10.34
C ILE A 107 -2.19 -1.42 10.77
N ARG A 108 -1.33 -1.07 9.81
CA ARG A 108 -0.11 -0.25 9.99
C ARG A 108 -0.11 0.92 9.00
N LEU A 109 0.65 1.98 9.26
CA LEU A 109 0.92 3.03 8.26
C LEU A 109 2.17 2.68 7.44
N LEU A 110 2.18 3.01 6.15
CA LEU A 110 3.36 2.75 5.29
C LEU A 110 4.62 3.43 5.83
N ARG A 111 4.50 4.69 6.23
CA ARG A 111 5.63 5.49 6.71
C ARG A 111 6.13 5.08 8.10
N GLU A 112 5.47 4.15 8.80
CA GLU A 112 6.07 3.50 9.99
C GLU A 112 7.30 2.65 9.63
N PHE A 113 7.46 2.30 8.35
CA PHE A 113 8.58 1.54 7.80
C PHE A 113 9.63 2.45 7.14
N ASP A 114 9.41 3.76 7.14
CA ASP A 114 10.32 4.73 6.56
C ASP A 114 11.23 5.30 7.67
N PRO A 115 12.56 5.09 7.62
CA PRO A 115 13.48 5.57 8.64
C PRO A 115 13.59 7.10 8.69
N ASP A 116 13.22 7.79 7.60
CA ASP A 116 13.35 9.24 7.43
C ASP A 116 12.00 9.96 7.65
N ALA A 117 10.98 9.27 8.18
CA ALA A 117 9.65 9.85 8.34
C ALA A 117 9.55 11.02 9.34
N ASP A 118 10.52 11.16 10.25
CA ASP A 118 10.62 12.24 11.27
C ASP A 118 9.29 12.61 11.95
N GLY A 119 8.45 11.60 12.23
CA GLY A 119 7.15 11.76 12.88
C GLY A 119 5.97 12.10 11.96
N ASP A 120 6.22 12.46 10.69
CA ASP A 120 5.18 12.57 9.66
C ASP A 120 4.98 11.23 8.94
N LEU A 121 3.94 10.52 9.38
CA LEU A 121 3.63 9.18 8.93
C LEU A 121 2.58 9.13 7.80
N ASP A 122 2.19 10.29 7.26
CA ASP A 122 1.24 10.35 6.17
C ASP A 122 1.95 10.40 4.82
N VAL A 123 1.43 9.66 3.84
CA VAL A 123 1.79 9.81 2.43
C VAL A 123 0.81 10.81 1.80
N PRO A 124 1.30 11.98 1.35
CA PRO A 124 0.43 13.06 0.88
C PRO A 124 -0.35 12.63 -0.36
N ASP A 125 -1.59 13.11 -0.49
CA ASP A 125 -2.41 12.81 -1.66
C ASP A 125 -1.95 13.63 -2.87
N PRO A 126 -1.44 13.00 -3.95
CA PRO A 126 -0.92 13.73 -5.10
C PRO A 126 -2.02 14.13 -6.10
N TYR A 127 -3.29 13.76 -5.88
CA TYR A 127 -4.34 13.81 -6.91
C TYR A 127 -4.56 15.21 -7.51
N TYR A 128 -4.51 16.25 -6.67
CA TYR A 128 -4.65 17.66 -7.09
C TYR A 128 -3.31 18.32 -7.46
N GLY A 129 -2.22 17.57 -7.38
CA GLY A 129 -0.87 18.00 -7.68
C GLY A 129 -0.43 17.70 -9.12
N GLY A 130 0.85 17.96 -9.37
CA GLY A 130 1.53 17.70 -10.62
C GLY A 130 2.49 16.51 -10.52
N ARG A 131 3.32 16.35 -11.55
CA ARG A 131 4.30 15.26 -11.66
C ARG A 131 5.20 15.12 -10.42
N ALA A 132 5.66 16.24 -9.85
CA ALA A 132 6.55 16.23 -8.69
C ALA A 132 5.89 15.61 -7.45
N ASP A 133 4.58 15.78 -7.27
CA ASP A 133 3.85 15.21 -6.14
C ASP A 133 3.75 13.67 -6.28
N PHE A 134 3.59 13.16 -7.50
CA PHE A 134 3.61 11.72 -7.75
C PHE A 134 5.02 11.12 -7.61
N ASP A 135 6.06 11.85 -8.04
CA ASP A 135 7.45 11.43 -7.85
C ASP A 135 7.80 11.39 -6.34
N LEU A 136 7.33 12.36 -5.55
CA LEU A 136 7.48 12.36 -4.09
C LEU A 136 6.78 11.16 -3.43
N VAL A 137 5.55 10.84 -3.84
CA VAL A 137 4.85 9.65 -3.32
C VAL A 137 5.63 8.38 -3.63
N LEU A 138 6.21 8.27 -4.83
CA LEU A 138 7.03 7.11 -5.20
C LEU A 138 8.28 7.02 -4.32
N GLU A 139 8.98 8.13 -4.11
CA GLU A 139 10.15 8.19 -3.24
C GLU A 139 9.83 7.73 -1.81
N GLN A 140 8.73 8.21 -1.23
CA GLN A 140 8.29 7.80 0.11
C GLN A 140 7.87 6.32 0.18
N VAL A 141 7.25 5.80 -0.89
CA VAL A 141 6.92 4.38 -1.00
C VAL A 141 8.19 3.56 -1.03
N GLU A 142 9.16 3.91 -1.86
CA GLU A 142 10.44 3.21 -1.99
C GLU A 142 11.26 3.25 -0.69
N ALA A 143 11.29 4.40 0.00
CA ALA A 143 11.98 4.58 1.27
C ALA A 143 11.47 3.64 2.37
N ALA A 144 10.17 3.31 2.37
CA ALA A 144 9.56 2.38 3.32
C ALA A 144 9.84 0.88 3.02
N MET A 145 10.18 0.53 1.77
CA MET A 145 10.29 -0.87 1.35
C MET A 145 11.34 -1.69 2.08
N PRO A 146 12.57 -1.20 2.34
CA PRO A 146 13.59 -2.03 2.98
C PRO A 146 13.18 -2.57 4.36
N ALA A 147 12.53 -1.74 5.18
CA ALA A 147 12.06 -2.17 6.49
C ALA A 147 10.79 -3.03 6.39
N LEU A 148 9.87 -2.71 5.48
CA LEU A 148 8.68 -3.52 5.24
C LEU A 148 9.04 -4.94 4.77
N LEU A 149 9.95 -5.07 3.80
CA LEU A 149 10.45 -6.37 3.34
C LEU A 149 11.15 -7.14 4.45
N LYS A 150 11.88 -6.45 5.34
CA LYS A 150 12.49 -7.09 6.51
C LYS A 150 11.44 -7.68 7.44
N GLU A 151 10.38 -6.95 7.75
CA GLU A 151 9.28 -7.45 8.60
C GLU A 151 8.59 -8.65 7.95
N ILE A 152 8.31 -8.59 6.65
CA ILE A 152 7.70 -9.70 5.89
C ILE A 152 8.61 -10.93 5.90
N ARG A 153 9.93 -10.79 5.68
CA ARG A 153 10.87 -11.91 5.73
C ARG A 153 10.86 -12.59 7.09
N SER A 154 10.92 -11.83 8.18
CA SER A 154 10.85 -12.41 9.52
C SER A 154 9.52 -13.15 9.75
N ALA A 155 8.40 -12.60 9.29
CA ALA A 155 7.11 -13.28 9.41
C ALA A 155 7.02 -14.57 8.59
N LEU A 156 7.67 -14.65 7.42
CA LEU A 156 7.76 -15.86 6.60
C LEU A 156 8.67 -16.93 7.23
N GLU A 157 9.72 -16.55 7.96
CA GLU A 157 10.62 -17.47 8.67
C GLU A 157 9.97 -18.09 9.91
N ASP A 158 9.05 -17.37 10.54
CA ASP A 158 8.33 -17.80 11.75
C ASP A 158 7.09 -18.67 11.47
N ALA A 159 6.70 -18.84 10.20
CA ALA A 159 5.47 -19.53 9.76
C ALA A 159 5.71 -21.02 9.39
#